data_AF-A0A9D7CZI6-F1
#
_entry.id   AF-A0A9D7CZI6-F1
#
_cell.length_a   1.000
_cell.length_b   1.000
_cell.length_c   1.000
_cell.angle_alpha   90.00
_cell.angle_beta   90.00
_cell.angle_gamma   90.00
#
_symmetry.space_group_name_H-M   'P 1'
#
loop_
_entity.id
_entity.type
_entity.pdbx_description
1 polymer ?
#
loop_
_entity_poly.entity_id
_entity_poly.type
_entity_poly.pdbx_seq_one_letter_code
_entity_poly.pdbx_strand_id
1 'polypeptide(L)'
;MPQRVFPLPSEASWRDLRVYRVGSHTVSVRSGGTHKRLTYVDLGMASEKNREPTRAWELLMALCEGGGTLRWRGDAATVKRQVSTLRAHLKDAFGLEGDPFAPYAKGGWRSQFAAYPSPDDDAREISPPAF
;
A
#
# COMPACT_ATOMS: atom_id res chain seq x y z
N MET A 1 -19.08 5.85 2.59
CA MET A 1 -19.26 5.08 3.85
C MET A 1 -17.95 4.36 4.10
N PRO A 2 -17.31 4.47 5.27
CA PRO A 2 -16.02 3.80 5.51
C PRO A 2 -16.24 2.28 5.57
N GLN A 3 -15.77 1.56 4.56
CA GLN A 3 -15.76 0.10 4.58
C GLN A 3 -14.44 -0.34 5.23
N ARG A 4 -14.46 -0.65 6.53
CA ARG A 4 -13.35 -1.35 7.17
C ARG A 4 -13.27 -2.76 6.57
N VAL A 5 -12.43 -2.90 5.55
CA VAL A 5 -12.28 -4.15 4.81
C VAL A 5 -11.34 -5.14 5.51
N PHE A 6 -10.60 -4.71 6.53
CA PHE A 6 -9.64 -5.56 7.23
C PHE A 6 -9.76 -5.44 8.76
N PRO A 7 -9.94 -6.56 9.50
CA PRO A 7 -9.88 -6.56 10.95
C PRO A 7 -8.42 -6.45 11.38
N LEU A 8 -8.00 -5.23 11.71
CA LEU A 8 -6.69 -5.01 12.31
C LEU A 8 -6.79 -5.13 13.83
N PRO A 9 -5.87 -5.86 14.49
CA PRO A 9 -5.78 -5.81 15.95
C PRO A 9 -5.47 -4.38 16.40
N SER A 10 -5.89 -4.01 17.61
CA SER A 10 -5.77 -2.62 18.11
C SER A 10 -4.33 -2.08 18.14
N GLU A 11 -3.32 -2.96 18.11
CA GLU A 11 -1.88 -2.61 18.05
C GLU A 11 -1.27 -2.71 16.64
N ALA A 12 -2.04 -3.13 15.62
CA ALA A 12 -1.52 -3.18 14.27
C ALA A 12 -1.13 -1.78 13.80
N SER A 13 0.06 -1.70 13.22
CA SER A 13 0.63 -0.48 12.66
C SER A 13 0.89 -0.69 11.18
N TRP A 14 1.03 0.42 10.43
CA TRP A 14 1.39 0.36 9.01
C TRP A 14 2.64 -0.48 8.74
N ARG A 15 3.60 -0.54 9.67
CA ARG A 15 4.83 -1.34 9.54
C ARG A 15 4.62 -2.86 9.56
N ASP A 16 3.51 -3.31 10.15
CA ASP A 16 3.15 -4.73 10.18
C ASP A 16 2.45 -5.16 8.87
N LEU A 17 1.90 -4.19 8.14
CA LEU A 17 1.24 -4.45 6.87
C LEU A 17 2.28 -4.80 5.81
N ARG A 18 2.03 -5.91 5.12
CA ARG A 18 2.75 -6.32 3.91
C ARG A 18 1.76 -6.40 2.76
N VAL A 19 2.01 -5.65 1.70
CA VAL A 19 1.16 -5.60 0.51
C VAL A 19 1.90 -6.30 -0.62
N TYR A 20 1.26 -7.31 -1.20
CA TYR A 20 1.77 -8.09 -2.30
C TYR A 20 0.94 -7.82 -3.53
N ARG A 21 1.57 -7.43 -4.63
CA ARG A 21 0.90 -7.44 -5.92
C ARG A 21 0.67 -8.90 -6.34
N VAL A 22 -0.60 -9.28 -6.56
CA VAL A 22 -0.96 -10.63 -7.04
C VAL A 22 -1.49 -10.59 -8.46
N GLY A 23 -2.05 -9.45 -8.89
CA GLY A 23 -2.49 -9.22 -10.26
C GLY A 23 -2.44 -7.74 -10.63
N SER A 24 -3.04 -7.38 -11.76
CA SER A 24 -3.11 -5.98 -12.23
C SER A 24 -4.07 -5.12 -11.38
N HIS A 25 -5.11 -5.75 -10.84
CA HIS A 25 -6.21 -5.10 -10.12
C HIS A 25 -6.47 -5.73 -8.74
N THR A 26 -5.52 -6.55 -8.27
CA THR A 26 -5.66 -7.29 -7.01
C THR A 26 -4.34 -7.28 -6.26
N VAL A 27 -4.39 -6.87 -5.00
CA VAL A 27 -3.29 -6.95 -4.05
C VAL A 27 -3.67 -7.89 -2.91
N SER A 28 -2.70 -8.62 -2.38
CA SER A 28 -2.87 -9.39 -1.16
C SER A 28 -2.21 -8.63 -0.03
N VAL A 29 -2.97 -8.33 1.00
CA VAL A 29 -2.47 -7.63 2.19
C VAL A 29 -2.37 -8.63 3.32
N ARG A 30 -1.20 -8.67 3.94
CA ARG A 30 -0.90 -9.45 5.15
C ARG A 30 -0.68 -8.50 6.32
N SER A 31 -1.13 -8.92 7.49
CA SER A 31 -0.84 -8.28 8.78
C SER A 31 -0.77 -9.39 9.81
N GLY A 32 0.38 -9.55 10.48
CA GLY A 32 0.64 -10.69 11.36
C GLY A 32 0.32 -12.04 10.69
N GLY A 33 -0.63 -12.78 11.27
CA GLY A 33 -1.10 -14.07 10.75
C GLY A 33 -2.27 -13.99 9.74
N THR A 34 -2.85 -12.80 9.53
CA THR A 34 -4.01 -12.63 8.65
C THR A 34 -3.56 -12.22 7.25
N HIS A 35 -4.08 -12.88 6.23
CA HIS A 35 -3.90 -12.49 4.84
C HIS A 35 -5.26 -12.29 4.17
N LYS A 36 -5.42 -11.21 3.40
CA LYS A 36 -6.65 -10.92 2.67
C LYS A 36 -6.33 -10.33 1.30
N ARG A 37 -7.02 -10.82 0.28
CA ARG A 37 -6.95 -10.25 -1.07
C ARG A 37 -7.93 -9.08 -1.15
N LEU A 38 -7.44 -7.93 -1.59
CA LEU A 38 -8.18 -6.69 -1.75
C LEU A 38 -8.01 -6.20 -3.19
N THR A 39 -9.09 -5.70 -3.77
CA THR A 39 -9.08 -5.05 -5.08
C THR A 39 -9.09 -3.53 -4.92
N TYR A 40 -8.92 -2.82 -6.04
CA TYR A 40 -9.09 -1.38 -6.08
C TYR A 40 -10.49 -0.93 -5.62
N VAL A 41 -11.51 -1.79 -5.75
CA VAL A 41 -12.86 -1.53 -5.25
C VAL A 41 -12.91 -1.64 -3.72
N ASP A 42 -12.33 -2.71 -3.15
CA ASP A 42 -12.28 -2.91 -1.69
C ASP A 42 -11.54 -1.79 -0.97
N LEU A 43 -10.47 -1.27 -1.57
CA LEU A 43 -9.71 -0.16 -1.00
C LEU A 43 -10.38 1.21 -1.21
N GLY A 44 -11.57 1.25 -1.83
CA GLY A 44 -12.24 2.51 -2.19
C GLY A 44 -11.48 3.32 -3.23
N MET A 45 -10.54 2.70 -3.95
CA MET A 45 -9.71 3.31 -5.00
C MET A 45 -10.29 3.08 -6.41
N ALA A 46 -11.58 2.75 -6.51
CA ALA A 46 -12.33 2.67 -7.74
C ALA A 46 -13.01 4.01 -8.04
N SER A 47 -12.84 4.53 -9.26
CA SER A 47 -13.56 5.73 -9.67
C SER A 47 -15.04 5.42 -9.81
N GLU A 48 -15.92 6.14 -9.10
CA GLU A 48 -17.37 5.96 -9.24
C GLU A 48 -17.87 6.28 -10.67
N LYS A 49 -17.16 7.16 -11.39
CA LYS A 49 -17.53 7.58 -12.75
C LYS A 49 -17.29 6.50 -13.82
N ASN A 50 -16.16 5.80 -13.77
CA ASN A 50 -15.74 4.88 -14.83
C ASN A 50 -15.54 3.43 -14.36
N ARG A 51 -15.62 3.17 -13.04
CA ARG A 51 -15.23 1.89 -12.40
C ARG A 51 -13.78 1.46 -12.68
N GLU A 52 -12.96 2.38 -13.16
CA GLU A 52 -11.54 2.19 -13.40
C GLU A 52 -10.72 2.40 -12.12
N PRO A 53 -9.56 1.73 -12.00
CA PRO A 53 -8.61 2.01 -10.93
C PRO A 53 -8.23 3.50 -10.97
N THR A 54 -8.33 4.18 -9.84
CA THR A 54 -7.89 5.56 -9.72
C THR A 54 -6.37 5.66 -9.85
N ARG A 55 -5.86 6.86 -10.12
CA ARG A 55 -4.42 7.14 -10.07
C ARG A 55 -3.77 6.76 -8.72
N ALA A 56 -4.54 6.72 -7.63
CA ALA A 56 -4.05 6.24 -6.33
C ALA A 56 -3.71 4.74 -6.37
N TRP A 57 -4.51 3.92 -7.06
CA TRP A 57 -4.23 2.50 -7.25
C TRP A 57 -2.99 2.28 -8.14
N GLU A 58 -2.87 3.01 -9.24
CA GLU A 58 -1.68 2.94 -10.10
C GLU A 58 -0.40 3.27 -9.30
N LEU A 59 -0.49 4.26 -8.40
CA LEU A 59 0.59 4.60 -7.48
C LEU A 59 0.92 3.48 -6.49
N LEU A 60 -0.09 2.80 -5.95
CA LEU A 60 0.10 1.65 -5.08
C LEU A 60 0.86 0.53 -5.81
N MET A 61 0.49 0.27 -7.06
CA MET A 61 1.14 -0.72 -7.92
C MET A 61 2.60 -0.35 -8.20
N ALA A 62 2.87 0.91 -8.55
CA ALA A 62 4.23 1.42 -8.75
C ALA A 62 5.06 1.34 -7.46
N LEU A 63 4.43 1.55 -6.30
CA LEU A 63 5.08 1.43 -5.00
C LEU A 63 5.39 -0.03 -4.64
N CYS A 64 4.53 -0.99 -5.03
CA CYS A 64 4.84 -2.42 -4.93
C CYS A 64 6.01 -2.80 -5.82
N GLU A 65 6.07 -2.27 -7.04
CA GLU A 65 7.21 -2.47 -7.95
C GLU A 65 8.50 -1.85 -7.40
N GLY A 66 8.38 -0.74 -6.68
CA GLY A 66 9.50 -0.06 -6.01
C GLY A 66 9.84 -0.57 -4.61
N GLY A 67 9.28 -1.70 -4.15
CA GLY A 67 9.63 -2.28 -2.84
C GLY A 67 9.20 -1.40 -1.65
N GLY A 68 8.11 -0.65 -1.76
CA GLY A 68 7.70 0.35 -0.76
C GLY A 68 8.38 1.72 -0.89
N THR A 69 9.18 1.91 -1.95
CA THR A 69 9.83 3.19 -2.25
C THR A 69 9.26 3.78 -3.53
N LEU A 70 8.61 4.94 -3.42
CA LEU A 70 8.19 5.70 -4.58
C LEU A 70 9.25 6.75 -4.93
N ARG A 71 9.99 6.51 -6.01
CA ARG A 71 10.88 7.51 -6.62
C ARG A 71 10.12 8.17 -7.76
N TRP A 72 9.62 9.39 -7.55
CA TRP A 72 8.89 10.08 -8.61
C TRP A 72 9.84 10.58 -9.71
N ARG A 73 9.43 10.43 -10.97
CA ARG A 73 10.02 11.13 -12.12
C ARG A 73 8.96 12.10 -12.66
N GLY A 74 8.90 13.32 -12.14
CA GLY A 74 7.91 14.31 -12.57
C GLY A 74 7.62 15.40 -11.53
N ASP A 75 6.48 16.08 -11.72
CA ASP A 75 6.05 17.22 -10.89
C ASP A 75 5.65 16.79 -9.47
N ALA A 76 6.37 17.32 -8.48
CA ALA A 76 6.19 16.95 -7.08
C ALA A 76 4.81 17.33 -6.51
N ALA A 77 4.17 18.39 -7.02
CA ALA A 77 2.85 18.83 -6.52
C ALA A 77 1.75 17.84 -6.93
N THR A 78 1.85 17.31 -8.16
CA THR A 78 0.93 16.27 -8.64
C THR A 78 1.05 14.99 -7.81
N VAL A 79 2.27 14.51 -7.61
CA VAL A 79 2.53 13.30 -6.81
C VAL A 79 2.07 13.49 -5.37
N LYS A 80 2.34 14.65 -4.76
CA LYS A 80 1.88 14.97 -3.40
C LYS A 80 0.36 14.90 -3.29
N ARG A 81 -0.40 15.43 -4.26
CA ARG A 81 -1.86 15.31 -4.27
C ARG A 81 -2.31 13.86 -4.34
N GLN A 82 -1.70 13.06 -5.24
CA GLN A 82 -2.08 11.66 -5.38
C GLN A 82 -1.72 10.83 -4.14
N VAL A 83 -0.56 11.07 -3.53
CA VAL A 83 -0.15 10.42 -2.26
C VAL A 83 -1.09 10.82 -1.13
N SER A 84 -1.52 12.08 -1.05
CA SER A 84 -2.53 12.52 -0.08
C SER A 84 -3.87 11.80 -0.27
N THR A 85 -4.34 11.64 -1.52
CA THR A 85 -5.54 10.87 -1.84
C THR A 85 -5.37 9.40 -1.47
N LEU A 86 -4.25 8.78 -1.87
CA LEU A 86 -3.92 7.40 -1.52
C LEU A 86 -3.88 7.20 0.01
N ARG A 87 -3.30 8.14 0.74
CA ARG A 87 -3.27 8.14 2.21
C ARG A 87 -4.68 8.17 2.81
N ALA A 88 -5.59 8.99 2.28
CA ALA A 88 -6.97 9.04 2.76
C ALA A 88 -7.68 7.70 2.54
N HIS A 89 -7.59 7.12 1.34
CA HIS A 89 -8.18 5.81 1.02
C HIS A 89 -7.60 4.68 1.86
N LEU A 90 -6.29 4.65 2.05
CA LEU A 90 -5.64 3.65 2.90
C LEU A 90 -6.12 3.79 4.35
N LYS A 91 -6.13 5.01 4.92
CA LYS A 91 -6.64 5.24 6.27
C LYS A 91 -8.10 4.81 6.43
N ASP A 92 -8.92 5.04 5.42
CA ASP A 92 -10.33 4.63 5.41
C ASP A 92 -10.49 3.11 5.35
N ALA A 93 -9.80 2.45 4.42
CA ALA A 93 -9.87 1.01 4.19
C ALA A 93 -9.32 0.19 5.37
N PHE A 94 -8.19 0.63 5.94
CA PHE A 94 -7.52 -0.06 7.05
C PHE A 94 -7.97 0.44 8.43
N GLY A 95 -8.54 1.65 8.52
CA GLY A 95 -8.96 2.23 9.80
C GLY A 95 -7.79 2.62 10.72
N LEU A 96 -6.58 2.78 10.19
CA LEU A 96 -5.39 3.17 10.96
C LEU A 96 -5.25 4.70 11.00
N GLU A 97 -5.14 5.27 12.20
CA GLU A 97 -4.98 6.72 12.39
C GLU A 97 -3.58 7.23 12.00
N GLY A 98 -2.56 6.36 12.12
CA GLY A 98 -1.16 6.69 11.84
C GLY A 98 -0.86 7.04 10.38
N ASP A 99 0.31 7.61 10.12
CA ASP A 99 0.74 8.00 8.77
C ASP A 99 1.21 6.78 7.95
N PRO A 100 0.56 6.42 6.81
CA PRO A 100 1.02 5.31 5.98
C PRO A 100 2.32 5.59 5.24
N PHE A 101 2.73 6.86 5.13
CA PHE A 101 3.93 7.29 4.40
C PHE A 101 4.84 8.10 5.31
N ALA A 102 6.13 7.79 5.26
CA ALA A 102 7.17 8.57 5.91
C ALA A 102 7.84 9.51 4.88
N PRO A 103 8.21 10.74 5.29
CA PRO A 103 8.99 11.63 4.44
C PRO A 103 10.37 11.01 4.15
N TYR A 104 10.73 10.85 2.88
CA TYR A 104 12.03 10.31 2.48
C TYR A 104 12.99 11.45 2.09
N ALA A 105 14.18 11.44 2.67
CA ALA A 105 15.13 12.56 2.70
C ALA A 105 15.65 13.10 1.34
N LYS A 106 15.33 12.45 0.21
CA LYS A 106 15.78 12.86 -1.14
C LYS A 106 14.64 13.24 -2.08
N GLY A 107 13.51 13.72 -1.54
CA GLY A 107 12.31 13.94 -2.36
C GLY A 107 11.77 12.60 -2.83
N GLY A 108 11.53 11.69 -1.89
CA GLY A 108 10.79 10.45 -2.13
C GLY A 108 9.69 10.31 -1.08
N TRP A 109 8.76 9.39 -1.33
CA TRP A 109 7.86 8.91 -0.29
C TRP A 109 8.18 7.45 -0.05
N ARG A 110 8.34 7.08 1.22
CA ARG A 110 8.48 5.67 1.60
C ARG A 110 7.20 5.25 2.30
N SER A 111 6.58 4.16 1.86
CA SER A 111 5.49 3.57 2.63
C SER A 111 6.06 3.02 3.93
N GLN A 112 5.31 3.15 5.01
CA GLN A 112 5.62 2.47 6.26
C GLN A 112 5.33 0.97 6.14
N PHE A 113 4.35 0.59 5.33
CA PHE A 113 4.06 -0.80 4.99
C PHE A 113 5.07 -1.33 3.97
N ALA A 114 5.41 -2.61 4.11
CA ALA A 114 6.23 -3.30 3.13
C ALA A 114 5.37 -3.59 1.89
N ALA A 115 5.87 -3.28 0.71
CA ALA A 115 5.17 -3.53 -0.53
C ALA A 115 6.08 -4.34 -1.45
N TYR A 116 5.60 -5.47 -1.95
CA TYR A 116 6.37 -6.39 -2.77
C TYR A 116 5.66 -6.65 -4.10
N PRO A 117 6.43 -6.78 -5.20
CA PRO A 117 5.87 -7.04 -6.52
C PRO A 117 5.39 -8.49 -6.69
N SER A 118 5.86 -9.41 -5.85
CA SER A 118 5.48 -10.82 -5.86
C SER A 118 5.43 -11.35 -4.42
N PRO A 119 4.49 -12.26 -4.09
CA PRO A 119 4.44 -12.93 -2.79
C PRO A 119 5.64 -13.84 -2.52
N ASP A 120 6.38 -14.25 -3.56
CA ASP A 120 7.60 -15.06 -3.42
C ASP A 120 8.79 -14.26 -2.87
N ASP A 121 8.77 -12.93 -3.03
CA ASP A 121 9.85 -12.04 -2.62
C ASP A 121 10.00 -11.97 -1.08
N ASP A 122 8.89 -12.16 -0.34
CA ASP A 122 8.87 -12.29 1.13
C ASP A 122 9.75 -13.45 1.62
N ALA A 123 9.79 -14.56 0.87
CA ALA A 123 10.52 -15.75 1.26
C ALA A 123 12.05 -15.55 1.22
N ARG A 124 12.56 -14.58 0.45
CA ARG A 124 14.00 -14.25 0.43
C ARG A 124 14.44 -13.44 1.65
N GLU A 125 13.52 -12.78 2.36
CA GLU A 125 13.84 -11.96 3.53
C GLU A 125 13.80 -12.76 4.85
N ILE A 126 13.18 -13.95 4.86
CA ILE A 126 13.21 -14.90 5.99
C ILE A 126 14.33 -15.94 5.83
N SER A 127 15.49 -15.54 5.31
CA SER A 127 16.72 -16.29 5.56
C SER A 127 17.37 -15.71 6.81
N PRO A 128 17.35 -16.40 7.98
CA PRO A 128 18.24 -16.00 9.05
C PRO A 128 19.66 -16.02 8.50
N PRO A 129 20.53 -15.05 8.87
CA PRO A 129 21.94 -15.19 8.56
C PRO A 129 22.38 -16.52 9.16
N ALA A 130 22.89 -17.42 8.30
CA ALA A 130 23.56 -18.62 8.77
C ALA A 130 24.70 -18.14 9.68
N PHE A 131 24.57 -18.44 10.98
CA PHE A 131 25.63 -18.26 11.97
C PHE A 131 26.77 -19.22 11.68
#